data_AF-A2HN26-F1
#
_entry.id   AF-A2HN26-F1
#
_cell.length_a   1.000
_cell.length_b   1.000
_cell.length_c   1.000
_cell.angle_alpha   90.00
_cell.angle_beta   90.00
_cell.angle_gamma   90.00
#
_symmetry.space_group_name_H-M   'P 1'
#
loop_
_entity.id
_entity.type
_entity.pdbx_description
1 polymer ?
#
loop_
_entity_poly.entity_id
_entity_poly.type
_entity_poly.pdbx_seq_one_letter_code
_entity_poly.pdbx_strand_id
1 'polypeptide(L)'
;ETATKKTSQSIVVNEINTNYDFDFTVKIPSSFSEGTHIIYIWAVDSNQKDSNHLHYQFDFNYNTPSISITTENNQQIRKGINNQIEIKGSVTDLDGSGTVTINYIIDDNGLERLVERITIYNTSSHEFNKNIDIPSYLNEGIHKVTIYCYDESLKKSNEENINFIYIFNNPSLIVNKEPLSTYHNKIDRNITVSGTFTNENNAEHIYFFYVIDNSSRHNIEDVTITNEHEFTFFVPYRKGSLEK
;
A
#
# COMPACT_ATOMS: atom_id res chain seq x y z
N GLU A 1 36.36 26.70 8.35
CA GLU A 1 36.87 25.35 7.99
C GLU A 1 38.19 25.50 7.23
N THR A 2 39.18 24.68 7.55
CA THR A 2 40.43 24.61 6.79
C THR A 2 40.18 23.86 5.49
N ALA A 3 40.18 24.56 4.36
CA ALA A 3 40.08 23.94 3.05
C ALA A 3 41.28 23.01 2.82
N THR A 4 41.01 21.71 2.69
CA THR A 4 42.05 20.73 2.36
C THR A 4 42.49 20.93 0.92
N LYS A 5 43.69 21.48 0.71
CA LYS A 5 44.30 21.59 -0.63
C LYS A 5 44.58 20.19 -1.17
N LYS A 6 43.97 19.83 -2.30
CA LYS A 6 44.34 18.64 -3.08
C LYS A 6 45.22 19.09 -4.25
N THR A 7 46.41 18.51 -4.38
CA THR A 7 47.35 18.82 -5.46
C THR A 7 47.26 17.77 -6.57
N SER A 8 47.22 18.21 -7.82
CA SER A 8 47.43 17.36 -9.00
C SER A 8 48.90 16.98 -9.14
N GLN A 9 49.23 16.14 -10.15
CA GLN A 9 50.62 15.94 -10.55
C GLN A 9 51.26 17.27 -10.97
N SER A 10 52.54 17.45 -10.63
CA SER A 10 53.32 18.62 -11.03
C SER A 10 53.65 18.56 -12.52
N ILE A 11 53.48 19.69 -13.21
CA ILE A 11 53.90 19.86 -14.60
C ILE A 11 55.31 20.47 -14.61
N VAL A 12 56.22 19.89 -15.39
CA VAL A 12 57.57 20.44 -15.58
C VAL A 12 57.52 21.51 -16.65
N VAL A 13 57.89 22.75 -16.28
CA VAL A 13 57.96 23.91 -17.18
C VAL A 13 59.40 24.06 -17.67
N ASN A 14 59.61 23.94 -18.98
CA ASN A 14 60.93 23.99 -19.61
C ASN A 14 61.19 25.29 -20.39
N GLU A 15 60.15 26.05 -20.70
CA GLU A 15 60.21 27.27 -21.51
C GLU A 15 59.40 28.38 -20.84
N ILE A 16 59.93 29.61 -20.90
CA ILE A 16 59.22 30.80 -20.44
C ILE A 16 58.23 31.28 -21.50
N ASN A 17 57.10 31.86 -21.08
CA ASN A 17 56.06 32.42 -21.96
C ASN A 17 55.38 31.41 -22.89
N THR A 18 55.49 30.11 -22.60
CA THR A 18 54.79 29.05 -23.31
C THR A 18 53.53 28.66 -22.51
N ASN A 19 52.42 28.42 -23.20
CA ASN A 19 51.21 27.87 -22.57
C ASN A 19 51.38 26.36 -22.37
N TYR A 20 51.00 25.88 -21.20
CA TYR A 20 51.01 24.47 -20.86
C TYR A 20 49.59 24.00 -20.61
N ASP A 21 49.13 23.03 -21.38
CA ASP A 21 47.83 22.40 -21.17
C ASP A 21 47.87 21.48 -19.95
N PHE A 22 46.74 21.39 -19.25
CA PHE A 22 46.58 20.48 -18.12
C PHE A 22 45.17 19.89 -18.13
N ASP A 23 45.07 18.66 -17.64
CA ASP A 23 43.82 17.96 -17.37
C ASP A 23 43.98 17.19 -16.06
N PHE A 24 42.95 17.24 -15.21
CA PHE A 24 42.89 16.44 -14.00
C PHE A 24 41.43 16.13 -13.65
N THR A 25 41.24 14.99 -12.99
CA THR A 25 39.94 14.60 -12.42
C THR A 25 39.98 14.75 -10.91
N VAL A 26 38.93 15.33 -10.33
CA VAL A 26 38.74 15.40 -8.88
C VAL A 26 37.62 14.45 -8.50
N LYS A 27 37.88 13.56 -7.53
CA LYS A 27 36.82 12.77 -6.91
C LYS A 27 35.93 13.67 -6.06
N ILE A 28 34.63 13.64 -6.30
CA ILE A 28 33.63 14.27 -5.44
C ILE A 28 33.77 13.65 -4.03
N PRO A 29 33.94 14.46 -2.97
CA PRO A 29 33.99 13.95 -1.60
C PRO A 29 32.69 13.26 -1.21
N SER A 30 32.78 12.14 -0.48
CA SER A 30 31.60 11.42 0.03
C SER A 30 30.79 12.22 1.06
N SER A 31 31.34 13.31 1.59
CA SER A 31 30.69 14.21 2.55
C SER A 31 29.96 15.37 1.89
N PHE A 32 29.82 15.39 0.57
CA PHE A 32 29.05 16.43 -0.12
C PHE A 32 27.57 16.31 0.23
N SER A 33 27.00 17.38 0.78
CA SER A 33 25.56 17.56 0.86
C SER A 33 25.01 18.06 -0.46
N GLU A 34 23.72 17.86 -0.70
CA GLU A 34 23.05 18.54 -1.81
C GLU A 34 23.19 20.05 -1.75
N GLY A 35 23.09 20.68 -2.91
CA GLY A 35 23.06 22.12 -3.08
C GLY A 35 24.21 22.64 -3.94
N THR A 36 24.40 23.94 -3.84
CA THR A 36 25.35 24.68 -4.66
C THR A 36 26.75 24.67 -4.04
N HIS A 37 27.72 24.24 -4.83
CA HIS A 37 29.13 24.16 -4.46
C HIS A 37 30.00 24.98 -5.40
N ILE A 38 31.22 25.26 -4.97
CA ILE A 38 32.21 26.00 -5.74
C ILE A 38 33.52 25.23 -5.77
N ILE A 39 34.06 24.97 -6.96
CA ILE A 39 35.43 24.48 -7.13
C ILE A 39 36.36 25.67 -7.40
N TYR A 40 37.49 25.72 -6.69
CA TYR A 40 38.55 26.71 -6.88
C TYR A 40 39.76 26.05 -7.54
N ILE A 41 40.33 26.72 -8.55
CA ILE A 41 41.48 26.24 -9.32
C ILE A 41 42.53 27.34 -9.39
N TRP A 42 43.77 27.03 -9.01
CA TRP A 42 44.91 27.93 -9.12
C TRP A 42 46.20 27.11 -9.26
N ALA A 43 47.24 27.71 -9.85
CA ALA A 43 48.57 27.13 -9.92
C ALA A 43 49.46 27.71 -8.81
N VAL A 44 50.43 26.93 -8.35
CA VAL A 44 51.45 27.36 -7.38
C VAL A 44 52.82 27.02 -7.96
N ASP A 45 53.72 28.00 -8.04
CA ASP A 45 55.08 27.77 -8.54
C ASP A 45 56.02 27.19 -7.46
N SER A 46 57.25 26.86 -7.86
CA SER A 46 58.28 26.33 -6.94
C SER A 46 58.73 27.33 -5.86
N ASN A 47 58.41 28.61 -6.02
CA ASN A 47 58.67 29.67 -5.04
C ASN A 47 57.45 29.96 -4.15
N GLN A 48 56.42 29.10 -4.19
CA GLN A 48 55.17 29.24 -3.43
C GLN A 48 54.37 30.51 -3.80
N LYS A 49 54.43 30.92 -5.07
CA LYS A 49 53.60 32.00 -5.62
C LYS A 49 52.35 31.40 -6.26
N ASP A 50 51.19 31.86 -5.80
CA ASP A 50 49.89 31.50 -6.36
C ASP A 50 49.59 32.31 -7.63
N SER A 51 48.91 31.69 -8.59
CA SER A 51 48.26 32.39 -9.70
C SER A 51 46.98 33.11 -9.23
N ASN A 52 46.26 33.74 -10.17
CA ASN A 52 44.86 34.07 -9.92
C ASN A 52 44.05 32.80 -9.63
N HIS A 53 43.05 32.92 -8.74
CA HIS A 53 42.12 31.86 -8.43
C HIS A 53 40.92 31.93 -9.36
N LEU A 54 40.71 30.87 -10.13
CA LEU A 54 39.49 30.65 -10.88
C LEU A 54 38.49 29.91 -9.99
N HIS A 55 37.20 30.19 -10.17
CA HIS A 55 36.15 29.48 -9.45
C HIS A 55 34.97 29.18 -10.37
N TYR A 56 34.35 28.03 -10.15
CA TYR A 56 33.20 27.57 -10.91
C TYR A 56 32.16 27.01 -9.95
N GLN A 57 30.92 27.50 -10.10
CA GLN A 57 29.79 27.01 -9.32
C GLN A 57 29.17 25.80 -10.01
N PHE A 58 28.74 24.81 -9.24
CA PHE A 58 27.98 23.66 -9.71
C PHE A 58 26.99 23.20 -8.64
N ASP A 59 25.90 22.59 -9.08
CA ASP A 59 24.92 22.00 -8.16
C ASP A 59 25.16 20.50 -8.05
N PHE A 60 25.12 19.99 -6.82
CA PHE A 60 25.17 18.57 -6.50
C PHE A 60 23.81 18.14 -5.97
N ASN A 61 23.22 17.11 -6.56
CA ASN A 61 21.94 16.55 -6.15
C ASN A 61 22.08 15.03 -5.99
N TYR A 62 21.51 14.50 -4.92
CA TYR A 62 21.24 13.08 -4.71
C TYR A 62 20.20 12.58 -5.72
N ASN A 63 20.21 11.28 -5.97
CA ASN A 63 19.24 10.68 -6.87
C ASN A 63 17.88 10.53 -6.16
N THR A 64 16.79 10.49 -6.92
CA THR A 64 15.50 10.05 -6.37
C THR A 64 15.44 8.53 -6.46
N PRO A 65 14.94 7.81 -5.45
CA PRO A 65 14.74 6.38 -5.57
C PRO A 65 13.66 6.06 -6.61
N SER A 66 13.65 4.83 -7.11
CA SER A 66 12.60 4.30 -7.99
C SER A 66 12.03 3.02 -7.41
N ILE A 67 10.72 2.81 -7.61
CA ILE A 67 9.99 1.61 -7.20
C ILE A 67 9.32 0.97 -8.41
N SER A 68 9.25 -0.35 -8.43
CA SER A 68 8.52 -1.14 -9.43
C SER A 68 7.70 -2.20 -8.71
N ILE A 69 6.43 -2.35 -9.07
CA ILE A 69 5.52 -3.34 -8.46
C ILE A 69 5.21 -4.44 -9.47
N THR A 70 5.35 -5.68 -9.04
CA THR A 70 5.07 -6.89 -9.84
C THR A 70 3.85 -7.65 -9.35
N THR A 71 3.21 -7.18 -8.27
CA THR A 71 1.93 -7.71 -7.79
C THR A 71 0.86 -7.66 -8.87
N GLU A 72 0.10 -8.74 -8.98
CA GLU A 72 -1.03 -8.82 -9.93
C GLU A 72 -2.12 -7.81 -9.60
N ASN A 73 -2.67 -7.20 -10.65
CA ASN A 73 -3.75 -6.22 -10.55
C ASN A 73 -5.13 -6.91 -10.53
N ASN A 74 -6.13 -6.25 -9.95
CA ASN A 74 -7.53 -6.69 -9.85
C ASN A 74 -7.73 -8.00 -9.06
N GLN A 75 -6.92 -8.22 -8.03
CA GLN A 75 -7.12 -9.32 -7.09
C GLN A 75 -8.47 -9.21 -6.38
N GLN A 76 -9.08 -10.36 -6.03
CA GLN A 76 -10.33 -10.39 -5.26
C GLN A 76 -10.07 -10.69 -3.79
N ILE A 77 -10.54 -9.78 -2.94
CA ILE A 77 -10.38 -9.81 -1.49
C ILE A 77 -11.78 -9.92 -0.88
N ARG A 78 -12.01 -10.96 -0.11
CA ARG A 78 -13.27 -11.26 0.57
C ARG A 78 -13.17 -10.87 2.03
N LYS A 79 -14.03 -9.94 2.44
CA LYS A 79 -14.13 -9.48 3.83
C LYS A 79 -14.30 -10.66 4.79
N GLY A 80 -13.39 -10.78 5.75
CA GLY A 80 -13.43 -11.83 6.78
C GLY A 80 -12.74 -13.15 6.39
N ILE A 81 -12.32 -13.32 5.13
CA ILE A 81 -11.65 -14.54 4.66
C ILE A 81 -10.17 -14.26 4.36
N ASN A 82 -9.88 -13.29 3.49
CA ASN A 82 -8.52 -12.88 3.13
C ASN A 82 -8.43 -11.35 3.21
N ASN A 83 -8.01 -10.82 4.35
CA ASN A 83 -7.93 -9.37 4.58
C ASN A 83 -6.54 -8.79 4.27
N GLN A 84 -5.75 -9.46 3.43
CA GLN A 84 -4.40 -9.04 3.09
C GLN A 84 -4.16 -9.13 1.59
N ILE A 85 -3.35 -8.21 1.07
CA ILE A 85 -2.82 -8.25 -0.30
C ILE A 85 -1.32 -8.42 -0.22
N GLU A 86 -0.77 -9.34 -1.01
CA GLU A 86 0.68 -9.52 -1.15
C GLU A 86 1.24 -8.47 -2.13
N ILE A 87 2.15 -7.64 -1.64
CA ILE A 87 2.87 -6.61 -2.40
C ILE A 87 4.29 -7.11 -2.67
N LYS A 88 4.58 -7.34 -3.95
CA LYS A 88 5.87 -7.73 -4.51
C LYS A 88 6.37 -6.64 -5.42
N GLY A 89 7.68 -6.39 -5.37
CA GLY A 89 8.30 -5.40 -6.20
C GLY A 89 9.76 -5.24 -5.87
N SER A 90 10.32 -4.16 -6.39
CA SER A 90 11.70 -3.81 -6.14
C SER A 90 11.89 -2.31 -6.02
N VAL A 91 12.97 -1.93 -5.33
CA VAL A 91 13.42 -0.54 -5.24
C VAL A 91 14.85 -0.42 -5.77
N THR A 92 15.15 0.69 -6.43
CA THR A 92 16.50 1.05 -6.87
C THR A 92 16.82 2.45 -6.37
N ASP A 93 18.02 2.62 -5.83
CA ASP A 93 18.56 3.91 -5.43
C ASP A 93 20.00 4.02 -5.95
N LEU A 94 20.22 5.03 -6.79
CA LEU A 94 21.48 5.23 -7.49
C LEU A 94 22.55 5.90 -6.63
N ASP A 95 22.18 6.40 -5.44
CA ASP A 95 23.17 6.86 -4.46
C ASP A 95 23.94 5.66 -3.85
N GLY A 96 23.39 4.45 -3.97
CA GLY A 96 24.09 3.18 -3.73
C GLY A 96 24.35 2.87 -2.26
N SER A 97 23.84 3.68 -1.34
CA SER A 97 23.84 3.46 0.09
C SER A 97 22.65 4.21 0.69
N GLY A 98 22.10 3.73 1.80
CA GLY A 98 21.04 4.47 2.47
C GLY A 98 19.94 3.58 3.01
N THR A 99 18.80 4.19 3.31
CA THR A 99 17.59 3.45 3.69
C THR A 99 16.39 4.00 2.94
N VAL A 100 15.75 3.12 2.17
CA VAL A 100 14.50 3.41 1.48
C VAL A 100 13.33 2.92 2.33
N THR A 101 12.37 3.80 2.59
CA THR A 101 11.13 3.49 3.32
C THR A 101 9.98 3.39 2.31
N ILE A 102 9.38 2.21 2.19
CA ILE A 102 8.25 1.94 1.28
C ILE A 102 6.94 2.15 2.04
N ASN A 103 6.08 2.99 1.48
CA ASN A 103 4.77 3.30 2.03
C ASN A 103 3.65 3.03 1.02
N TYR A 104 2.43 2.94 1.52
CA TYR A 104 1.23 2.83 0.70
C TYR A 104 0.06 3.66 1.26
N ILE A 105 -0.87 3.99 0.38
CA ILE A 105 -2.17 4.62 0.68
C ILE A 105 -3.27 3.79 0.00
N ILE A 106 -4.44 3.68 0.64
CA ILE A 106 -5.63 3.06 0.03
C ILE A 106 -6.67 4.14 -0.27
N ASP A 107 -7.19 4.16 -1.49
CA ASP A 107 -8.22 5.10 -2.00
C ASP A 107 -7.94 6.58 -1.73
N ASP A 108 -6.68 6.99 -1.80
CA ASP A 108 -6.25 8.38 -1.61
C ASP A 108 -6.74 9.01 -0.29
N ASN A 109 -6.99 8.20 0.75
CA ASN A 109 -7.51 8.67 2.04
C ASN A 109 -6.51 9.51 2.86
N GLY A 110 -5.30 9.73 2.35
CA GLY A 110 -4.22 10.49 2.98
C GLY A 110 -3.53 9.79 4.16
N LEU A 111 -3.94 8.59 4.54
CA LEU A 111 -3.31 7.81 5.61
C LEU A 111 -2.21 6.94 5.03
N GLU A 112 -0.99 7.47 5.05
CA GLU A 112 0.22 6.71 4.70
C GLU A 112 0.46 5.58 5.71
N ARG A 113 0.79 4.40 5.18
CA ARG A 113 1.10 3.20 5.96
C ARG A 113 2.41 2.59 5.49
N LEU A 114 3.19 2.08 6.43
CA LEU A 114 4.48 1.46 6.14
C LEU A 114 4.28 0.06 5.55
N VAL A 115 4.98 -0.24 4.45
CA VAL A 115 5.18 -1.60 3.95
C VAL A 115 6.44 -2.20 4.58
N GLU A 116 7.59 -1.56 4.34
CA GLU A 116 8.91 -2.05 4.76
C GLU A 116 9.96 -0.91 4.73
N ARG A 117 11.07 -1.10 5.45
CA ARG A 117 12.30 -0.32 5.26
C ARG A 117 13.39 -1.24 4.71
N ILE A 118 14.06 -0.80 3.66
CA ILE A 118 15.11 -1.56 2.96
C ILE A 118 16.42 -0.78 3.06
N THR A 119 17.47 -1.44 3.54
CA THR A 119 18.83 -0.89 3.50
C THR A 119 19.42 -1.08 2.12
N ILE A 120 19.85 0.02 1.50
CA ILE A 120 20.54 0.03 0.22
C ILE A 120 22.04 -0.09 0.49
N TYR A 121 22.71 -1.01 -0.21
CA TYR A 121 24.15 -1.23 -0.09
C TYR A 121 24.90 -1.28 -1.44
N ASN A 122 24.18 -1.07 -2.55
CA ASN A 122 24.72 -0.82 -3.89
C ASN A 122 23.59 -0.26 -4.79
N THR A 123 23.91 0.05 -6.06
CA THR A 123 22.96 0.65 -7.02
C THR A 123 22.07 -0.35 -7.76
N SER A 124 22.05 -1.63 -7.36
CA SER A 124 21.22 -2.66 -7.99
C SER A 124 19.79 -2.63 -7.46
N SER A 125 18.88 -3.34 -8.13
CA SER A 125 17.52 -3.58 -7.65
C SER A 125 17.52 -4.36 -6.33
N HIS A 126 16.72 -3.93 -5.36
CA HIS A 126 16.48 -4.62 -4.09
C HIS A 126 15.02 -5.06 -4.05
N GLU A 127 14.80 -6.38 -4.10
CA GLU A 127 13.45 -6.96 -4.10
C GLU A 127 12.82 -6.96 -2.72
N PHE A 128 11.49 -6.85 -2.67
CA PHE A 128 10.70 -6.99 -1.46
C PHE A 128 9.40 -7.77 -1.70
N ASN A 129 8.91 -8.39 -0.63
CA ASN A 129 7.64 -9.10 -0.63
C ASN A 129 6.99 -9.01 0.76
N LYS A 130 5.84 -8.32 0.86
CA LYS A 130 5.10 -8.13 2.11
C LYS A 130 3.60 -8.18 1.90
N ASN A 131 2.91 -8.72 2.89
CA ASN A 131 1.46 -8.56 2.99
C ASN A 131 1.12 -7.21 3.63
N ILE A 132 0.15 -6.52 3.04
CA ILE A 132 -0.48 -5.34 3.64
C ILE A 132 -1.90 -5.68 4.09
N ASP A 133 -2.31 -5.12 5.22
CA ASP A 133 -3.66 -5.31 5.74
C ASP A 133 -4.66 -4.41 5.00
N ILE A 134 -5.80 -5.01 4.64
CA ILE A 134 -6.95 -4.34 4.04
C ILE A 134 -7.89 -3.89 5.15
N PRO A 135 -8.18 -2.58 5.27
CA PRO A 135 -9.03 -2.08 6.32
C PRO A 135 -10.45 -2.64 6.25
N SER A 136 -11.01 -2.99 7.41
CA SER A 136 -12.37 -3.55 7.52
C SER A 136 -13.49 -2.56 7.21
N TYR A 137 -13.18 -1.27 7.17
CA TYR A 137 -14.12 -0.17 6.90
C TYR A 137 -14.36 0.08 5.40
N LEU A 138 -13.68 -0.63 4.49
CA LEU A 138 -13.93 -0.50 3.06
C LEU A 138 -15.32 -1.03 2.69
N ASN A 139 -15.97 -0.35 1.76
CA ASN A 139 -17.22 -0.80 1.15
C ASN A 139 -16.94 -1.88 0.10
N GLU A 140 -17.95 -2.64 -0.29
CA GLU A 140 -17.82 -3.54 -1.45
C GLU A 140 -17.59 -2.71 -2.74
N GLY A 141 -16.60 -3.09 -3.55
CA GLY A 141 -16.26 -2.33 -4.76
C GLY A 141 -14.82 -2.50 -5.23
N ILE A 142 -14.44 -1.64 -6.18
CA ILE A 142 -13.06 -1.55 -6.68
C ILE A 142 -12.32 -0.50 -5.86
N HIS A 143 -11.15 -0.88 -5.36
CA HIS A 143 -10.27 -0.05 -4.54
C HIS A 143 -8.89 0.03 -5.16
N LYS A 144 -8.14 1.05 -4.78
CA LYS A 144 -6.78 1.31 -5.27
C LYS A 144 -5.80 1.37 -4.12
N VAL A 145 -4.67 0.70 -4.25
CA VAL A 145 -3.47 0.87 -3.42
C VAL A 145 -2.45 1.63 -4.24
N THR A 146 -2.00 2.78 -3.73
CA THR A 146 -0.90 3.56 -4.29
C THR A 146 0.34 3.32 -3.44
N ILE A 147 1.43 2.85 -4.04
CA ILE A 147 2.69 2.50 -3.37
C ILE A 147 3.80 3.43 -3.89
N TYR A 148 4.63 3.93 -2.98
CA TYR A 148 5.82 4.73 -3.29
C TYR A 148 6.84 4.59 -2.16
N CYS A 149 8.03 5.14 -2.34
CA CYS A 149 9.04 5.16 -1.30
C CYS A 149 9.72 6.53 -1.14
N TYR A 150 10.37 6.70 0.02
CA TYR A 150 11.27 7.82 0.31
C TYR A 150 12.66 7.29 0.68
N ASP A 151 13.71 7.97 0.25
CA ASP A 151 15.06 7.77 0.77
C ASP A 151 15.27 8.51 2.12
N GLU A 152 16.48 8.45 2.68
CA GLU A 152 16.84 9.19 3.89
C GLU A 152 16.87 10.72 3.70
N SER A 153 16.93 11.20 2.46
CA SER A 153 16.87 12.61 2.09
C SER A 153 15.44 13.09 1.84
N LEU A 154 14.44 12.25 2.12
CA LEU A 154 13.01 12.48 1.93
C LEU A 154 12.60 12.70 0.46
N LYS A 155 13.39 12.23 -0.49
CA LYS A 155 13.04 12.27 -1.91
C LYS A 155 12.07 11.15 -2.24
N LYS A 156 10.95 11.53 -2.85
CA LYS A 156 9.89 10.60 -3.24
C LYS A 156 10.21 9.91 -4.56
N SER A 157 9.93 8.62 -4.66
CA SER A 157 9.96 7.87 -5.92
C SER A 157 8.77 8.19 -6.84
N ASN A 158 8.73 7.52 -7.98
CA ASN A 158 7.48 7.31 -8.72
C ASN A 158 6.42 6.60 -7.86
N GLU A 159 5.16 6.74 -8.24
CA GLU A 159 4.03 6.03 -7.64
C GLU A 159 3.61 4.86 -8.52
N GLU A 160 3.36 3.72 -7.91
CA GLU A 160 2.80 2.53 -8.54
C GLU A 160 1.39 2.26 -7.99
N ASN A 161 0.48 1.83 -8.86
CA ASN A 161 -0.92 1.63 -8.49
C ASN A 161 -1.37 0.21 -8.79
N ILE A 162 -1.95 -0.44 -7.79
CA ILE A 162 -2.67 -1.70 -7.96
C ILE A 162 -4.13 -1.50 -7.56
N ASN A 163 -5.04 -2.07 -8.34
CA ASN A 163 -6.45 -2.14 -8.00
C ASN A 163 -6.78 -3.52 -7.42
N PHE A 164 -7.78 -3.57 -6.56
CA PHE A 164 -8.35 -4.82 -6.07
C PHE A 164 -9.86 -4.68 -5.93
N ILE A 165 -10.56 -5.80 -5.96
CA ILE A 165 -12.01 -5.88 -5.79
C ILE A 165 -12.27 -6.41 -4.38
N TYR A 166 -12.89 -5.58 -3.54
CA TYR A 166 -13.32 -5.95 -2.21
C TYR A 166 -14.76 -6.43 -2.26
N ILE A 167 -15.02 -7.66 -1.80
CA ILE A 167 -16.30 -8.35 -1.91
C ILE A 167 -16.76 -8.76 -0.51
N PHE A 168 -18.05 -8.57 -0.23
CA PHE A 168 -18.67 -9.06 0.98
C PHE A 168 -19.22 -10.47 0.76
N ASN A 169 -19.03 -11.34 1.74
CA ASN A 169 -19.64 -12.67 1.67
C ASN A 169 -21.14 -12.57 1.91
N ASN A 170 -21.91 -13.38 1.19
CA ASN A 170 -23.32 -13.55 1.49
C ASN A 170 -23.49 -14.42 2.74
N PRO A 171 -24.49 -14.15 3.59
CA PRO A 171 -24.85 -15.10 4.63
C PRO A 171 -25.33 -16.41 3.99
N SER A 172 -24.99 -17.54 4.60
CA SER A 172 -25.52 -18.85 4.20
C SER A 172 -26.60 -19.29 5.16
N LEU A 173 -27.60 -20.02 4.67
CA LEU A 173 -28.72 -20.53 5.45
C LEU A 173 -28.90 -22.03 5.18
N ILE A 174 -28.96 -22.83 6.25
CA ILE A 174 -29.23 -24.27 6.20
C ILE A 174 -30.47 -24.54 7.03
N VAL A 175 -31.48 -25.19 6.46
CA VAL A 175 -32.66 -25.63 7.20
C VAL A 175 -32.39 -27.03 7.76
N ASN A 176 -32.34 -27.15 9.09
CA ASN A 176 -32.06 -28.41 9.78
C ASN A 176 -33.33 -29.22 10.04
N LYS A 177 -34.47 -28.53 10.13
CA LYS A 177 -35.79 -29.14 10.28
C LYS A 177 -36.76 -28.51 9.30
N GLU A 178 -37.18 -29.30 8.33
CA GLU A 178 -38.19 -28.88 7.38
C GLU A 178 -39.54 -28.65 8.08
N PRO A 179 -40.34 -27.67 7.61
CA PRO A 179 -41.71 -27.51 8.06
C PRO A 179 -42.53 -28.77 7.74
N LEU A 180 -43.63 -28.98 8.47
CA LEU A 180 -44.55 -30.07 8.18
C LEU A 180 -45.08 -29.96 6.73
N SER A 181 -45.27 -31.09 6.07
CA SER A 181 -45.88 -31.14 4.73
C SER A 181 -47.39 -30.91 4.75
N THR A 182 -48.03 -31.08 5.92
CA THR A 182 -49.47 -30.90 6.11
C THR A 182 -49.74 -30.12 7.39
N TYR A 183 -50.61 -29.11 7.29
CA TYR A 183 -51.11 -28.33 8.42
C TYR A 183 -52.64 -28.41 8.48
N HIS A 184 -53.19 -28.53 9.68
CA HIS A 184 -54.62 -28.66 9.93
C HIS A 184 -55.19 -27.35 10.46
N ASN A 185 -56.18 -26.83 9.72
CA ASN A 185 -56.87 -25.59 10.06
C ASN A 185 -57.38 -25.61 11.52
N LYS A 186 -57.09 -24.53 12.27
CA LYS A 186 -57.43 -24.32 13.70
C LYS A 186 -56.70 -25.19 14.72
N ILE A 187 -55.96 -26.22 14.29
CA ILE A 187 -55.10 -27.04 15.16
C ILE A 187 -53.69 -26.46 15.11
N ASP A 188 -53.12 -26.38 13.92
CA ASP A 188 -51.77 -25.87 13.72
C ASP A 188 -51.84 -24.36 13.48
N ARG A 189 -51.28 -23.58 14.40
CA ARG A 189 -51.32 -22.11 14.36
C ARG A 189 -50.05 -21.48 13.83
N ASN A 190 -48.94 -22.22 13.85
CA ASN A 190 -47.61 -21.75 13.51
C ASN A 190 -46.90 -22.74 12.59
N ILE A 191 -46.20 -22.23 11.59
CA ILE A 191 -45.17 -22.98 10.85
C ILE A 191 -43.86 -22.78 11.61
N THR A 192 -43.21 -23.88 11.98
CA THR A 192 -41.90 -23.84 12.65
C THR A 192 -40.83 -24.24 11.66
N VAL A 193 -39.82 -23.38 11.52
CA VAL A 193 -38.60 -23.66 10.76
C VAL A 193 -37.42 -23.47 11.70
N SER A 194 -36.51 -24.44 11.74
CA SER A 194 -35.26 -24.32 12.47
C SER A 194 -34.08 -24.67 11.58
N GLY A 195 -32.98 -23.96 11.76
CA GLY A 195 -31.82 -24.07 10.90
C GLY A 195 -30.58 -23.47 11.51
N THR A 196 -29.52 -23.48 10.72
CA THR A 196 -28.28 -22.75 11.00
C THR A 196 -28.02 -21.68 9.94
N PHE A 197 -27.26 -20.65 10.32
CA PHE A 197 -26.76 -19.67 9.36
C PHE A 197 -25.26 -19.42 9.59
N THR A 198 -24.55 -19.02 8.54
CA THR A 198 -23.18 -18.51 8.63
C THR A 198 -23.11 -17.07 8.15
N ASN A 199 -22.27 -16.27 8.81
CA ASN A 199 -22.08 -14.85 8.51
C ASN A 199 -20.60 -14.52 8.39
N GLU A 200 -19.99 -14.94 7.30
CA GLU A 200 -18.54 -14.85 7.09
C GLU A 200 -18.05 -13.43 6.78
N ASN A 201 -18.95 -12.46 6.61
CA ASN A 201 -18.59 -11.06 6.32
C ASN A 201 -18.54 -10.16 7.57
N ASN A 202 -18.77 -10.72 8.78
CA ASN A 202 -18.91 -9.98 10.04
C ASN A 202 -19.98 -8.86 9.99
N ALA A 203 -21.09 -9.06 9.28
CA ALA A 203 -22.21 -8.13 9.33
C ALA A 203 -22.74 -8.02 10.77
N GLU A 204 -22.92 -6.79 11.25
CA GLU A 204 -23.39 -6.51 12.61
C GLU A 204 -24.83 -6.98 12.85
N HIS A 205 -25.64 -7.03 11.78
CA HIS A 205 -27.05 -7.35 11.85
C HIS A 205 -27.45 -8.35 10.76
N ILE A 206 -28.23 -9.36 11.16
CA ILE A 206 -28.81 -10.37 10.26
C ILE A 206 -30.32 -10.33 10.46
N TYR A 207 -31.04 -10.30 9.35
CA TYR A 207 -32.49 -10.24 9.33
C TYR A 207 -33.04 -11.45 8.59
N PHE A 208 -34.03 -12.11 9.19
CA PHE A 208 -34.71 -13.25 8.60
C PHE A 208 -36.07 -12.81 8.05
N PHE A 209 -36.45 -13.37 6.92
CA PHE A 209 -37.70 -13.02 6.25
C PHE A 209 -38.42 -14.26 5.74
N TYR A 210 -39.75 -14.16 5.59
CA TYR A 210 -40.56 -15.20 4.97
C TYR A 210 -41.59 -14.60 4.00
N VAL A 211 -42.08 -15.45 3.10
CA VAL A 211 -43.18 -15.18 2.16
C VAL A 211 -44.07 -16.41 2.11
N ILE A 212 -45.40 -16.23 2.11
CA ILE A 212 -46.38 -17.29 1.83
C ILE A 212 -47.15 -16.92 0.57
N ASP A 213 -47.28 -17.84 -0.39
CA ASP A 213 -48.16 -17.72 -1.58
C ASP A 213 -48.07 -16.37 -2.32
N ASN A 214 -46.86 -15.88 -2.60
CA ASN A 214 -46.60 -14.60 -3.29
C ASN A 214 -47.09 -13.33 -2.56
N SER A 215 -47.29 -13.40 -1.25
CA SER A 215 -47.48 -12.21 -0.42
C SER A 215 -46.24 -11.32 -0.36
N SER A 216 -46.39 -10.13 0.23
CA SER A 216 -45.27 -9.26 0.56
C SER A 216 -44.29 -9.95 1.50
N ARG A 217 -43.00 -9.60 1.38
CA ARG A 217 -41.97 -9.99 2.33
C ARG A 217 -42.33 -9.56 3.75
N HIS A 218 -42.32 -10.50 4.69
CA HIS A 218 -42.54 -10.24 6.11
C HIS A 218 -41.23 -10.41 6.88
N ASN A 219 -40.95 -9.47 7.80
CA ASN A 219 -39.84 -9.59 8.75
C ASN A 219 -40.22 -10.57 9.86
N ILE A 220 -39.26 -11.37 10.30
CA ILE A 220 -39.42 -12.27 11.44
C ILE A 220 -38.91 -11.53 12.67
N GLU A 221 -39.82 -11.00 13.48
CA GLU A 221 -39.49 -10.24 14.69
C GLU A 221 -39.05 -11.14 15.86
N ASP A 222 -39.50 -12.41 15.87
CA ASP A 222 -39.23 -13.40 16.93
C ASP A 222 -38.23 -14.48 16.48
N VAL A 223 -36.99 -14.08 16.16
CA VAL A 223 -35.90 -15.04 15.95
C VAL A 223 -35.19 -15.27 17.27
N THR A 224 -35.29 -16.50 17.81
CA THR A 224 -34.46 -16.89 18.95
C THR A 224 -33.15 -17.45 18.42
N ILE A 225 -32.05 -16.72 18.64
CA ILE A 225 -30.69 -17.21 18.38
C ILE A 225 -30.31 -18.07 19.59
N THR A 226 -30.26 -19.40 19.39
CA THR A 226 -30.04 -20.36 20.49
C THR A 226 -28.56 -20.66 20.73
N ASN A 227 -27.68 -20.31 19.78
CA ASN A 227 -26.21 -20.27 19.84
C ASN A 227 -25.69 -19.47 18.62
N GLU A 228 -24.37 -19.20 18.50
CA GLU A 228 -23.76 -18.37 17.43
C GLU A 228 -24.19 -18.71 15.99
N HIS A 229 -24.78 -19.88 15.75
CA HIS A 229 -25.16 -20.34 14.41
C HIS A 229 -26.56 -20.97 14.31
N GLU A 230 -27.39 -21.03 15.35
CA GLU A 230 -28.71 -21.69 15.30
C GLU A 230 -29.87 -20.72 15.51
N PHE A 231 -30.96 -20.94 14.77
CA PHE A 231 -32.19 -20.15 14.92
C PHE A 231 -33.45 -21.02 14.85
N THR A 232 -34.51 -20.54 15.52
CA THR A 232 -35.88 -21.02 15.36
C THR A 232 -36.82 -19.81 15.31
N PHE A 233 -37.82 -19.86 14.43
CA PHE A 233 -38.87 -18.84 14.39
C PHE A 233 -40.25 -19.44 14.11
N PHE A 234 -41.28 -18.65 14.43
CA PHE A 234 -42.68 -19.00 14.24
C PHE A 234 -43.33 -18.06 13.23
N VAL A 235 -44.02 -18.61 12.25
CA VAL A 235 -44.85 -17.82 11.34
C VAL A 235 -46.31 -17.89 11.81
N PRO A 236 -46.88 -16.79 12.34
CA PRO A 236 -48.27 -16.79 12.81
C PRO A 236 -49.25 -16.76 11.64
N TYR A 237 -50.26 -17.63 11.67
CA TYR A 237 -51.37 -17.55 10.71
C TYR A 237 -52.25 -16.32 11.00
N ARG A 238 -52.18 -15.28 10.15
CA ARG A 238 -53.16 -14.19 10.14
C ARG A 238 -54.23 -14.48 9.09
N LYS A 239 -55.46 -14.63 9.55
CA LYS A 239 -56.64 -14.81 8.69
C LYS A 239 -56.75 -13.60 7.76
N GLY A 240 -56.62 -13.82 6.45
CA GLY A 240 -56.99 -12.81 5.46
C GLY A 240 -58.45 -12.40 5.70
N SER A 241 -58.69 -11.10 5.88
CA SER A 241 -60.02 -10.53 5.84
C SER A 241 -60.55 -10.70 4.43
N LEU A 242 -61.28 -11.80 4.20
CA LEU A 242 -62.25 -11.86 3.11
C LEU A 242 -63.33 -10.82 3.45
N GLU A 243 -63.17 -9.61 2.91
CA GLU A 243 -64.29 -8.69 2.75
C GLU A 243 -65.37 -9.42 1.96
N LYS A 244 -66.54 -9.55 2.58
CA LYS A 244 -67.77 -10.05 1.96
C LYS A 244 -68.52 -8.89 1.33
#